data_AF-A0A1F6D961-F1
#
_entry.id   AF-A0A1F6D961-F1
#
_cell.length_a   1.000
_cell.length_b   1.000
_cell.length_c   1.000
_cell.angle_alpha   90.00
_cell.angle_beta   90.00
_cell.angle_gamma   90.00
#
_symmetry.space_group_name_H-M   'P 1'
#
loop_
_entity.id
_entity.type
_entity.pdbx_description
1 polymer ?
#
loop_
_entity_poly.entity_id
_entity_poly.type
_entity_poly.pdbx_seq_one_letter_code
_entity_poly.pdbx_strand_id
1 'polypeptide(L)'
;MSRVSGALFALSVSPLLKAQGPKFTCVVPKKVAPKAVQRNLIKRRCRAAVRTHIRRVTTPTALIFRARKGILGAPYADIDKDIRTLVDRLVAIG
;
A
#
# COMPACT_ATOMS: atom_id res chain seq x y z
N MET A 1 1.15 14.14 8.77
CA MET A 1 0.84 13.08 7.78
C MET A 1 2.05 12.91 6.88
N SER A 2 2.75 11.79 6.96
CA SER A 2 4.00 11.56 6.22
C SER A 2 3.71 10.75 4.95
N ARG A 3 4.47 11.00 3.89
CA ARG A 3 4.26 10.32 2.60
C ARG A 3 5.55 9.72 2.08
N VAL A 4 5.50 8.44 1.73
CA VAL A 4 6.61 7.69 1.14
C VAL A 4 6.24 7.31 -0.29
N SER A 5 7.13 7.62 -1.23
CA SER A 5 6.92 7.29 -2.64
C SER A 5 7.63 5.99 -3.01
N GLY A 6 6.89 5.07 -3.61
CA GLY A 6 7.40 3.88 -4.29
C GLY A 6 7.17 3.98 -5.80
N ALA A 7 7.57 2.95 -6.51
CA ALA A 7 7.47 2.86 -7.96
C ALA A 7 6.01 2.65 -8.41
N LEU A 8 5.29 1.71 -7.77
CA LEU A 8 3.94 1.32 -8.15
C LEU A 8 2.88 1.90 -7.21
N PHE A 9 3.25 2.14 -5.96
CA PHE A 9 2.40 2.75 -4.94
C PHE A 9 3.02 4.00 -4.33
N ALA A 10 2.18 4.93 -3.92
CA ALA A 10 2.54 5.91 -2.89
C ALA A 10 1.89 5.49 -1.58
N LEU A 11 2.64 5.50 -0.48
CA LEU A 11 2.15 5.25 0.86
C LEU A 11 1.96 6.58 1.58
N SER A 12 0.77 6.81 2.12
CA SER A 12 0.54 7.91 3.06
C SER A 12 0.25 7.34 4.44
N VAL A 13 0.81 7.98 5.47
CA VAL A 13 0.84 7.47 6.84
C VAL A 13 0.26 8.51 7.77
N SER A 14 -0.64 8.09 8.65
CA SER A 14 -1.17 8.90 9.74
C SER A 14 -1.24 8.08 11.02
N PRO A 15 -0.91 8.62 12.20
CA PRO A 15 -1.15 7.94 13.46
C PRO A 15 -2.66 7.71 13.67
N LEU A 16 -3.00 6.60 14.32
CA LEU A 16 -4.36 6.26 14.75
C LEU A 16 -4.38 6.13 16.28
N LEU A 17 -4.92 7.15 16.94
CA LEU A 17 -4.90 7.23 18.41
C LEU A 17 -5.79 6.19 19.12
N LYS A 18 -6.78 5.60 18.41
CA LYS A 18 -7.78 4.67 18.99
C LYS A 18 -7.80 3.29 18.34
N ALA A 19 -6.75 2.91 17.60
CA ALA A 19 -6.70 1.60 16.94
C ALA A 19 -5.87 0.60 17.76
N GLN A 20 -6.29 -0.67 17.79
CA GLN A 20 -5.53 -1.77 18.41
C GLN A 20 -4.37 -2.28 17.52
N GLY A 21 -4.05 -1.59 16.42
CA GLY A 21 -3.02 -2.01 15.47
C GLY A 21 -3.10 -1.24 14.15
N PRO A 22 -2.21 -1.55 13.18
CA PRO A 22 -2.18 -0.85 11.92
C PRO A 22 -3.45 -1.16 11.11
N LYS A 23 -3.99 -0.13 10.47
CA LYS A 23 -5.08 -0.25 9.50
C LYS A 23 -4.56 0.16 8.13
N PHE A 24 -5.03 -0.51 7.09
CA PHE A 24 -4.60 -0.19 5.74
C PHE A 24 -5.76 -0.15 4.76
N THR A 25 -5.57 0.63 3.69
CA THR A 25 -6.50 0.68 2.57
C THR A 25 -5.75 0.84 1.26
N CYS A 26 -6.36 0.35 0.17
CA CYS A 26 -5.82 0.45 -1.19
C CYS A 26 -6.75 1.33 -2.04
N VAL A 27 -6.22 2.47 -2.47
CA VAL A 27 -6.90 3.45 -3.32
C VAL A 27 -6.36 3.33 -4.74
N VAL A 28 -7.23 2.92 -5.67
CA VAL A 28 -6.90 2.80 -7.09
C VAL A 28 -7.72 3.82 -7.89
N PRO A 29 -7.12 4.93 -8.33
CA PRO A 29 -7.82 5.96 -9.12
C PRO A 29 -8.33 5.41 -10.46
N LYS A 30 -9.50 5.88 -10.93
CA LYS A 30 -10.05 5.54 -12.27
C LYS A 30 -9.04 5.80 -13.39
N LYS A 31 -8.26 6.88 -13.30
CA LYS A 31 -7.21 7.25 -14.27
C LYS A 31 -6.02 6.27 -14.35
N VAL A 32 -5.85 5.40 -13.36
CA VAL A 32 -4.78 4.38 -13.33
C VAL A 32 -5.28 3.07 -13.93
N ALA A 33 -6.51 2.69 -13.63
CA ALA A 33 -7.17 1.51 -14.17
C ALA A 33 -8.64 1.85 -14.46
N PRO A 34 -9.03 2.04 -15.73
CA PRO A 34 -10.39 2.48 -16.08
C PRO A 34 -11.41 1.37 -15.81
N LYS A 35 -11.05 0.09 -16.04
CA LYS A 35 -11.96 -1.05 -15.85
C LYS A 35 -12.08 -1.40 -14.36
N ALA A 36 -13.30 -1.67 -13.89
CA ALA A 36 -13.55 -2.07 -12.50
C ALA A 36 -12.82 -3.37 -12.13
N VAL A 37 -12.79 -4.34 -13.05
CA VAL A 37 -12.09 -5.62 -12.87
C VAL A 37 -10.60 -5.42 -12.62
N GLN A 38 -9.95 -4.53 -13.38
CA GLN A 38 -8.53 -4.19 -13.21
C GLN A 38 -8.27 -3.54 -11.85
N ARG A 39 -9.12 -2.58 -11.43
CA ARG A 39 -9.03 -1.97 -10.09
C ARG A 39 -9.18 -3.01 -8.98
N ASN A 40 -10.13 -3.93 -9.11
CA ASN A 40 -10.37 -4.98 -8.12
C ASN A 40 -9.21 -5.97 -8.04
N LEU A 41 -8.59 -6.31 -9.17
CA LEU A 41 -7.38 -7.12 -9.22
C LEU A 41 -6.22 -6.42 -8.50
N ILE A 42 -5.97 -5.14 -8.78
CA ILE A 42 -4.93 -4.35 -8.10
C ILE A 42 -5.18 -4.30 -6.59
N LYS A 43 -6.44 -4.06 -6.16
CA LYS A 43 -6.81 -4.08 -4.73
C LYS A 43 -6.57 -5.45 -4.11
N ARG A 44 -6.89 -6.55 -4.79
CA ARG A 44 -6.61 -7.93 -4.33
C ARG A 44 -5.12 -8.16 -4.14
N ARG A 45 -4.31 -7.84 -5.16
CA ARG A 45 -2.85 -7.99 -5.11
C ARG A 45 -2.22 -7.14 -4.01
N CYS A 46 -2.65 -5.89 -3.87
CA CYS A 46 -2.20 -5.01 -2.79
C CYS A 46 -2.54 -5.60 -1.42
N ARG A 47 -3.78 -6.06 -1.19
CA ARG A 47 -4.16 -6.69 0.09
C ARG A 47 -3.32 -7.93 0.40
N ALA A 48 -3.05 -8.76 -0.60
CA ALA A 48 -2.24 -9.96 -0.43
C ALA A 48 -0.80 -9.60 0.01
N ALA A 49 -0.14 -8.70 -0.71
CA ALA A 49 1.21 -8.25 -0.38
C ALA A 49 1.26 -7.53 0.98
N VAL A 50 0.34 -6.60 1.26
CA VAL A 50 0.30 -5.89 2.55
C VAL A 50 0.10 -6.86 3.70
N ARG A 51 -0.77 -7.88 3.57
CA ARG A 51 -1.01 -8.86 4.63
C ARG A 51 0.27 -9.60 5.07
N THR A 52 1.20 -9.83 4.15
CA THR A 52 2.49 -10.47 4.44
C THR A 52 3.39 -9.57 5.27
N HIS A 53 3.43 -8.26 4.96
CA HIS A 53 4.42 -7.33 5.53
C HIS A 53 3.88 -6.51 6.72
N ILE A 54 2.57 -6.35 6.85
CA ILE A 54 1.93 -5.46 7.84
C ILE A 54 2.20 -5.87 9.29
N ARG A 55 2.49 -7.15 9.55
CA ARG A 55 2.79 -7.66 10.89
C ARG A 55 4.04 -7.02 11.52
N ARG A 56 4.90 -6.42 10.70
CA ARG A 56 6.11 -5.71 11.14
C ARG A 56 5.80 -4.30 11.64
N VAL A 57 4.59 -3.79 11.38
CA VAL A 57 4.13 -2.47 11.85
C VAL A 57 3.39 -2.66 13.17
N THR A 58 4.05 -2.34 14.28
CA THR A 58 3.49 -2.49 15.63
C THR A 58 2.71 -1.26 16.08
N THR A 59 2.96 -0.10 15.49
CA THR A 59 2.31 1.15 15.85
C THR A 59 0.92 1.27 15.22
N PRO A 60 -0.09 1.76 15.96
CA PRO A 60 -1.42 1.97 15.43
C PRO A 60 -1.39 3.14 14.44
N THR A 61 -1.27 2.80 13.16
CA THR A 61 -1.12 3.73 12.05
C THR A 61 -2.09 3.40 10.91
N ALA A 62 -2.59 4.43 10.25
CA ALA A 62 -3.34 4.35 9.01
C ALA A 62 -2.38 4.38 7.82
N LEU A 63 -2.38 3.30 7.04
CA LEU A 63 -1.58 3.12 5.84
C LEU A 63 -2.46 3.20 4.60
N ILE A 64 -2.30 4.27 3.84
CA ILE A 64 -3.07 4.51 2.62
C ILE A 64 -2.16 4.26 1.42
N PHE A 65 -2.36 3.11 0.77
CA PHE A 65 -1.64 2.74 -0.45
C PHE A 65 -2.40 3.27 -1.66
N ARG A 66 -1.80 4.23 -2.38
CA ARG A 66 -2.36 4.82 -3.58
C ARG A 66 -1.63 4.31 -4.82
N ALA A 67 -2.33 3.60 -5.69
CA ALA A 67 -1.77 3.07 -6.92
C ALA A 67 -1.37 4.19 -7.89
N ARG A 68 -0.24 3.99 -8.58
CA ARG A 68 0.31 4.88 -9.62
C ARG A 68 0.11 4.30 -11.02
N LYS A 69 0.32 5.16 -12.03
CA LYS A 69 0.45 4.70 -13.43
C LYS A 69 1.61 3.70 -13.51
N GLY A 70 1.44 2.63 -14.28
CA GLY A 70 2.43 1.54 -14.39
C GLY A 70 2.10 0.29 -13.56
N ILE A 71 1.16 0.34 -12.62
CA ILE A 71 0.73 -0.85 -11.88
C ILE A 71 -0.09 -1.83 -12.73
N LEU A 72 -0.73 -1.31 -13.78
CA LEU A 72 -1.56 -2.11 -14.67
C LEU A 72 -0.64 -2.94 -15.57
N GLY A 73 -0.69 -4.25 -15.44
CA GLY A 73 0.23 -5.17 -16.14
C GLY A 73 1.50 -5.51 -15.36
N ALA A 74 1.78 -4.82 -14.24
CA ALA A 74 2.92 -5.15 -13.39
C ALA A 74 2.81 -6.59 -12.84
N PRO A 75 3.91 -7.36 -12.86
CA PRO A 75 4.03 -8.63 -12.17
C PRO A 75 3.68 -8.50 -10.68
N TYR A 76 3.13 -9.57 -10.10
CA TYR A 76 2.85 -9.57 -8.66
C TYR A 76 4.12 -9.44 -7.81
N ALA A 77 5.25 -10.01 -8.27
CA ALA A 77 6.54 -9.90 -7.60
C ALA A 77 6.98 -8.44 -7.43
N ASP A 78 6.78 -7.60 -8.46
CA ASP A 78 7.13 -6.17 -8.40
C ASP A 78 6.20 -5.40 -7.46
N ILE A 79 4.91 -5.76 -7.44
CA ILE A 79 3.94 -5.21 -6.49
C ILE A 79 4.33 -5.54 -5.05
N ASP A 80 4.69 -6.80 -4.78
CA ASP A 80 5.10 -7.24 -3.45
C ASP A 80 6.40 -6.55 -3.00
N LYS A 81 7.40 -6.49 -3.89
CA LYS A 81 8.68 -5.80 -3.66
C LYS A 81 8.48 -4.32 -3.35
N ASP A 82 7.63 -3.62 -4.09
CA ASP A 82 7.34 -2.19 -3.87
C ASP A 82 6.68 -1.97 -2.52
N ILE A 83 5.68 -2.80 -2.17
CA ILE A 83 4.99 -2.73 -0.87
C ILE A 83 5.96 -3.03 0.28
N ARG A 84 6.79 -4.06 0.16
CA ARG A 84 7.83 -4.40 1.16
C ARG A 84 8.75 -3.19 1.40
N THR A 85 9.26 -2.59 0.33
CA THR A 85 10.15 -1.42 0.40
C THR A 85 9.48 -0.23 1.09
N LEU A 86 8.18 0.00 0.82
CA LEU A 86 7.41 1.07 1.47
C LEU A 86 7.21 0.82 2.97
N VAL A 87 6.95 -0.43 3.36
CA VAL A 87 6.79 -0.82 4.77
C VAL A 87 8.13 -0.77 5.51
N ASP A 88 9.23 -1.25 4.90
CA ASP A 88 10.56 -1.19 5.51
C ASP A 88 10.98 0.27 5.78
N ARG A 89 10.70 1.18 4.84
CA ARG A 89 10.94 2.62 5.04
C ARG A 89 10.09 3.21 6.16
N LEU A 90 8.88 2.71 6.37
CA LEU A 90 8.02 3.16 7.45
C LEU A 90 8.58 2.76 8.82
N VAL A 91 9.05 1.51 8.94
CA VAL A 91 9.67 0.99 10.16
C VAL A 91 11.02 1.66 10.43
N ALA A 92 11.74 2.11 9.41
CA ALA A 92 13.00 2.85 9.60
C ALA A 92 12.80 4.30 10.10
N ILE A 93 11.59 4.87 9.96
CA ILE A 93 11.29 6.27 10.30
C ILE A 93 10.58 6.40 11.67
N GLY A 94 9.96 5.32 12.15
CA GLY A 94 9.22 5.30 13.43
C GLY A 94 9.86 4.38 14.44
#